data_AF-A0A0F9S8E8-F1
#
_entry.id   AF-A0A0F9S8E8-F1
#
_cell.length_a   1.000
_cell.length_b   1.000
_cell.length_c   1.000
_cell.angle_alpha   90.00
_cell.angle_beta   90.00
_cell.angle_gamma   90.00
#
_symmetry.space_group_name_H-M   'P 1'
#
loop_
_entity.id
_entity.type
_entity.pdbx_description
1 polymer ?
#
loop_
_entity_poly.entity_id
_entity_poly.type
_entity_poly.pdbx_seq_one_letter_code
_entity_poly.pdbx_strand_id
1 'polypeptide(L)'
;MNIIEAIHRAYELLNEGKEKKAWQKITEWEKSEHLTLREHHIYKFFKGYILRLTGRHLESLVIAEELYQESKNQNNAVDSIDALIL
;
A
#
# COMPACT_ATOMS: atom_id res chain seq x y z
N MET A 1 -9.33 -14.38 5.81
CA MET A 1 -8.70 -13.82 4.59
C MET A 1 -7.48 -13.04 5.06
N ASN A 2 -6.28 -13.37 4.58
CA ASN A 2 -5.05 -12.68 4.98
C ASN A 2 -4.90 -11.36 4.20
N ILE A 3 -3.98 -10.48 4.60
CA ILE A 3 -3.84 -9.17 3.95
C ILE A 3 -3.32 -9.28 2.50
N ILE A 4 -2.53 -10.31 2.19
CA ILE A 4 -2.03 -10.56 0.83
C ILE A 4 -3.20 -10.88 -0.12
N GLU A 5 -4.15 -11.72 0.30
CA GLU A 5 -5.38 -12.01 -0.43
C GLU A 5 -6.23 -10.75 -0.63
N ALA A 6 -6.33 -9.90 0.40
CA ALA A 6 -7.06 -8.64 0.30
C ALA A 6 -6.43 -7.69 -0.73
N ILE A 7 -5.10 -7.62 -0.76
CA ILE A 7 -4.34 -6.84 -1.74
C ILE A 7 -4.54 -7.38 -3.15
N HIS A 8 -4.39 -8.69 -3.37
CA HIS A 8 -4.65 -9.30 -4.67
C HIS A 8 -6.06 -8.98 -5.15
N ARG A 9 -7.05 -9.09 -4.27
CA ARG A 9 -8.43 -8.78 -4.61
C ARG A 9 -8.65 -7.30 -4.94
N ALA A 10 -7.99 -6.39 -4.21
CA ALA A 10 -8.04 -4.97 -4.51
C ALA A 10 -7.43 -4.68 -5.90
N TYR A 11 -6.34 -5.34 -6.26
CA TYR A 11 -5.70 -5.20 -7.57
C TYR A 11 -6.58 -5.74 -8.71
N GLU A 12 -7.20 -6.91 -8.55
CA GLU A 12 -8.18 -7.42 -9.51
C GLU A 12 -9.34 -6.44 -9.73
N LEU A 13 -9.88 -5.88 -8.64
CA LEU A 13 -10.95 -4.89 -8.71
C LEU A 13 -10.51 -3.62 -9.46
N LEU A 14 -9.25 -3.20 -9.36
CA LEU A 14 -8.72 -2.08 -10.14
C LEU A 14 -8.64 -2.40 -11.63
N ASN A 15 -8.14 -3.59 -11.98
CA ASN A 15 -8.08 -4.03 -13.38
C ASN A 15 -9.47 -4.17 -14.01
N GLU A 16 -10.50 -4.44 -13.21
CA GLU A 16 -11.91 -4.44 -13.62
C GLU A 16 -12.55 -3.03 -13.69
N GLY A 17 -11.79 -1.95 -13.43
CA GLY A 17 -12.29 -0.58 -13.38
C GLY A 17 -13.14 -0.26 -12.15
N LYS A 18 -13.13 -1.12 -11.13
CA LYS A 18 -13.94 -0.99 -9.90
C LYS A 18 -13.14 -0.31 -8.79
N GLU A 19 -12.58 0.87 -9.08
CA GLU A 19 -11.69 1.63 -8.19
C GLU A 19 -12.26 1.82 -6.77
N LYS A 20 -13.53 2.22 -6.66
CA LYS A 20 -14.18 2.42 -5.35
C LYS A 20 -14.20 1.14 -4.51
N LYS A 21 -14.42 -0.02 -5.14
CA LYS A 21 -14.43 -1.31 -4.45
C LYS A 21 -13.01 -1.74 -4.07
N ALA A 22 -12.03 -1.51 -4.93
CA ALA A 22 -10.63 -1.76 -4.61
C ALA A 22 -10.17 -0.91 -3.41
N TRP A 23 -10.55 0.36 -3.38
CA TRP A 23 -10.25 1.27 -2.29
C TRP A 23 -10.92 0.85 -0.97
N GLN A 24 -12.21 0.49 -1.01
CA GLN A 24 -12.87 -0.09 0.16
C GLN A 24 -12.13 -1.33 0.64
N LYS A 25 -11.70 -2.19 -0.29
CA LYS A 25 -11.05 -3.45 0.06
C LYS A 25 -9.71 -3.26 0.77
N ILE A 26 -8.90 -2.29 0.33
CA ILE A 26 -7.60 -2.02 0.96
C ILE A 26 -7.78 -1.28 2.31
N THR A 27 -8.72 -0.34 2.40
CA THR A 27 -8.92 0.48 3.61
C THR A 27 -9.57 -0.29 4.78
N GLU A 28 -10.23 -1.42 4.53
CA GLU A 28 -10.67 -2.37 5.57
C GLU A 28 -9.54 -2.73 6.56
N TRP A 29 -8.29 -2.68 6.11
CA TRP A 29 -7.11 -3.09 6.87
C TRP A 29 -6.38 -1.96 7.58
N GLU A 30 -6.82 -0.71 7.40
CA GLU A 30 -6.14 0.48 7.94
C GLU A 30 -6.06 0.51 9.47
N LYS A 31 -7.02 -0.13 10.13
CA LYS A 31 -7.14 -0.19 11.59
C LYS A 31 -6.90 -1.60 12.14
N SER A 32 -6.31 -2.49 11.34
CA SER A 32 -6.05 -3.86 11.78
C SER A 32 -4.87 -3.88 12.75
N GLU A 33 -5.13 -4.14 14.03
CA GLU A 33 -4.10 -4.30 15.07
C GLU A 33 -3.32 -5.62 14.94
N HIS A 34 -3.75 -6.53 14.05
CA HIS A 34 -3.18 -7.86 13.91
C HIS A 34 -2.09 -7.97 12.83
N LEU A 35 -1.72 -6.86 12.19
CA LEU A 35 -0.69 -6.86 11.16
C LEU A 35 0.71 -6.92 11.78
N THR A 36 1.53 -7.84 11.28
CA THR A 36 2.97 -7.78 11.50
C THR A 36 3.55 -6.52 10.87
N LEU A 37 4.74 -6.10 11.32
CA LEU A 37 5.45 -4.95 10.74
C LEU A 37 5.61 -5.07 9.22
N ARG A 38 5.95 -6.28 8.74
CA ARG A 38 6.08 -6.57 7.31
C ARG A 38 4.75 -6.41 6.57
N GLU A 39 3.67 -6.95 7.12
CA GLU A 39 2.33 -6.82 6.54
C GLU A 39 1.86 -5.37 6.53
N HIS A 40 2.22 -4.59 7.55
CA HIS A 40 1.93 -3.17 7.60
C HIS A 40 2.66 -2.38 6.51
N HIS A 41 3.94 -2.68 6.25
CA HIS A 41 4.68 -2.09 5.12
C HIS A 41 4.06 -2.47 3.77
N ILE A 42 3.76 -3.76 3.57
CA ILE A 42 3.13 -4.25 2.34
C ILE A 42 1.78 -3.54 2.11
N TYR A 43 0.95 -3.43 3.15
CA TYR A 43 -0.30 -2.69 3.11
C TYR A 43 -0.11 -1.23 2.67
N LYS A 44 0.79 -0.49 3.33
CA LYS A 44 1.07 0.91 3.00
C LYS A 44 1.53 1.03 1.55
N PHE A 45 2.44 0.17 1.09
CA PHE A 45 2.93 0.16 -0.28
C PHE A 45 1.77 0.04 -1.28
N PHE A 46 0.92 -0.96 -1.10
CA PHE A 46 -0.22 -1.17 -2.00
C PHE A 46 -1.23 -0.03 -1.92
N LYS A 47 -1.54 0.49 -0.73
CA LYS A 47 -2.40 1.68 -0.61
C LYS A 47 -1.83 2.87 -1.40
N GLY A 48 -0.54 3.15 -1.28
CA GLY A 48 0.16 4.17 -2.04
C GLY A 48 0.08 3.94 -3.56
N TYR A 49 0.24 2.70 -4.00
CA TYR A 49 0.12 2.31 -5.41
C TYR A 49 -1.30 2.53 -5.95
N ILE A 50 -2.35 2.14 -5.21
CA ILE A 50 -3.74 2.38 -5.61
C ILE A 50 -4.03 3.89 -5.71
N LEU A 51 -3.51 4.69 -4.78
CA LEU A 51 -3.63 6.15 -4.85
C LEU A 51 -2.96 6.73 -6.10
N ARG A 52 -1.78 6.21 -6.49
CA ARG A 52 -1.08 6.61 -7.72
C ARG A 52 -1.93 6.30 -8.96
N LEU A 53 -2.45 5.08 -9.06
CA LEU A 53 -3.26 4.64 -10.21
C LEU A 53 -4.59 5.41 -10.34
N THR A 54 -5.15 5.85 -9.22
CA THR A 54 -6.43 6.58 -9.19
C THR A 54 -6.26 8.11 -9.26
N GLY A 55 -5.07 8.61 -9.60
CA GLY A 55 -4.79 10.04 -9.78
C GLY A 55 -4.61 10.84 -8.49
N ARG A 56 -4.61 10.18 -7.32
CA ARG A 56 -4.42 10.78 -6.00
C ARG A 56 -2.94 10.88 -5.64
N HIS A 57 -2.18 11.53 -6.52
CA HIS A 57 -0.71 11.52 -6.49
C HIS A 57 -0.11 12.10 -5.20
N LEU A 58 -0.67 13.20 -4.66
CA LEU A 58 -0.17 13.80 -3.42
C LEU A 58 -0.28 12.83 -2.23
N GLU A 59 -1.41 12.13 -2.12
CA GLU A 59 -1.62 11.16 -1.04
C GLU A 59 -0.72 9.93 -1.22
N SER A 60 -0.50 9.50 -2.47
CA SER A 60 0.46 8.45 -2.79
C SER A 60 1.88 8.83 -2.35
N LEU A 61 2.30 10.07 -2.62
CA LEU A 61 3.62 10.59 -2.23
C LEU A 61 3.80 10.63 -0.71
N VAL A 62 2.78 11.07 0.04
CA VAL A 62 2.84 11.06 1.51
C VAL A 62 3.09 9.65 2.04
N ILE A 63 2.40 8.64 1.51
CA ILE A 63 2.61 7.24 1.92
C ILE A 63 4.01 6.74 1.53
N ALA A 64 4.51 7.12 0.36
CA ALA A 64 5.85 6.76 -0.07
C ALA A 64 6.93 7.37 0.85
N GLU A 65 6.76 8.64 1.26
CA GLU A 65 7.64 9.30 2.22
C GLU A 65 7.60 8.61 3.60
N GLU A 66 6.42 8.25 4.10
CA GLU A 66 6.30 7.50 5.36
C GLU A 66 7.08 6.18 5.30
N LEU A 67 6.87 5.39 4.24
CA LEU A 67 7.57 4.12 4.03
C LEU A 67 9.08 4.30 3.93
N TYR A 68 9.53 5.39 3.29
CA TYR A 68 10.94 5.71 3.21
C TYR A 68 11.54 5.97 4.59
N GLN A 69 10.91 6.83 5.39
CA GLN A 69 11.40 7.14 6.74
C GLN A 69 11.37 5.91 7.65
N GLU A 70 10.32 5.07 7.56
CA GLU A 70 10.23 3.81 8.30
C GLU A 70 11.35 2.84 7.94
N SER A 71 11.64 2.68 6.65
CA SER A 71 12.72 1.82 6.16
C SER A 71 14.10 2.31 6.56
N LYS A 72 14.33 3.63 6.48
CA LYS A 72 15.57 4.28 6.92
C LYS A 72 15.83 4.05 8.42
N ASN A 73 14.79 4.16 9.25
CA ASN A 73 14.88 3.95 10.69
C ASN A 73 15.13 2.48 11.08
N GLN A 74 14.77 1.53 10.22
CA GLN A 74 15.00 0.09 10.42
C GLN A 74 16.38 -0.38 9.93
N ASN A 75 17.23 0.51 9.44
CA ASN A 75 18.52 0.17 8.80
C ASN A 75 18.38 -0.76 7.57
N ASN A 76 17.19 -0.80 6.95
CA ASN A 76 16.86 -1.57 5.75
C ASN A 76 16.71 -0.66 4.51
N ALA A 77 17.43 0.46 4.49
CA ALA A 77 17.17 1.64 3.66
C ALA A 77 17.24 1.44 2.13
N VAL A 78 17.50 0.24 1.62
CA VAL A 78 17.80 0.00 0.19
C VAL A 78 16.72 -0.78 -0.57
N ASP A 79 15.80 -1.50 0.08
CA ASP A 79 14.91 -2.43 -0.67
C ASP A 79 13.48 -1.92 -0.96
N SER A 80 13.01 -0.84 -0.32
CA SER A 80 11.57 -0.47 -0.36
C SER A 80 11.20 0.76 -1.19
N ILE A 81 12.15 1.65 -1.51
CA ILE A 81 11.89 2.90 -2.24
C ILE A 81 11.91 2.67 -3.75
N ASP A 82 12.86 1.87 -4.23
CA ASP A 82 13.01 1.56 -5.67
C ASP A 82 11.77 0.85 -6.23
N ALA A 83 11.00 0.16 -5.39
CA ALA A 83 9.75 -0.48 -5.77
C ALA A 83 8.59 0.51 -6.04
N LEU A 84 8.67 1.76 -5.57
CA LEU A 84 7.60 2.78 -5.72
C LEU A 84 7.91 3.82 -6.81
N ILE A 85 9.18 4.03 -7.15
CA ILE A 85 9.63 5.11 -8.06
C ILE A 85 9.72 4.67 -9.53
N LEU A 86 9.79 3.36 -9.83
CA LEU A 86 9.63 2.84 -11.19
C LEU A 86 8.14 2.72 -11.60
#